data_AF-A0A354MRY4-F1
#
_entry.id   AF-A0A354MRY4-F1
#
_cell.length_a   1.000
_cell.length_b   1.000
_cell.length_c   1.000
_cell.angle_alpha   90.00
_cell.angle_beta   90.00
_cell.angle_gamma   90.00
#
_symmetry.space_group_name_H-M   'P 1'
#
loop_
_entity.id
_entity.type
_entity.pdbx_description
1 polymer ?
#
loop_
_entity_poly.entity_id
_entity_poly.type
_entity_poly.pdbx_seq_one_letter_code
_entity_poly.pdbx_strand_id
1 'polypeptide(L)'
;MAVPHGEKNIPVDKDITDVDEMNDFLSNFTMTVEQGDKVIFEGAPNEVGTFGGTGCLLGTFRKGEGTTLTVTLTMDIHADNSAANQEGEVDWKFITEEYTSSKDPLIQTGQLNRPIWVLGVAGLVLVAIGIVLVAKKKERKNA
;
A
#
# COMPACT_ATOMS: atom_id res chain seq x y z
N MET A 1 2.45 2.54 14.00
CA MET A 1 3.19 2.13 15.22
C MET A 1 2.76 3.07 16.33
N ALA A 2 2.36 2.56 17.49
CA ALA A 2 2.15 3.44 18.62
C ALA A 2 3.51 3.86 19.19
N VAL A 3 3.56 5.01 19.86
CA VAL A 3 4.78 5.55 20.44
C VAL A 3 4.51 5.76 21.93
N PRO A 4 5.18 5.01 22.83
CA PRO A 4 5.00 5.22 24.25
C PRO A 4 5.55 6.59 24.66
N HIS A 5 4.89 7.24 25.62
CA HIS A 5 5.36 8.53 26.13
C HIS A 5 6.55 8.37 27.07
N GLY A 6 7.44 9.36 27.04
CA GLY A 6 8.69 9.42 27.81
C GLY A 6 9.50 10.65 27.40
N GLU A 7 10.79 10.73 27.78
CA GLU A 7 11.63 11.92 27.52
C GLU A 7 11.65 12.38 26.04
N LYS A 8 11.48 11.45 25.09
CA LYS A 8 11.53 11.71 23.64
C LYS A 8 10.15 11.90 23.00
N ASN A 9 9.09 11.47 23.67
CA ASN A 9 7.71 11.58 23.21
C ASN A 9 6.88 12.06 24.39
N ILE A 10 6.94 13.36 24.68
CA ILE A 10 6.20 13.92 25.81
C ILE A 10 4.70 13.99 25.47
N PRO A 11 3.81 13.80 26.45
CA PRO A 11 2.38 14.04 26.26
C PRO A 11 2.12 15.45 25.69
N VAL A 12 1.15 15.56 24.79
CA VAL A 12 0.72 16.84 24.24
C VAL A 12 -0.20 17.55 25.21
N ASP A 13 -0.97 16.79 25.99
CA ASP A 13 -1.75 17.36 27.08
C ASP A 13 -0.84 17.87 28.21
N LYS A 14 -1.08 19.12 28.62
CA LYS A 14 -0.29 19.81 29.65
C LYS A 14 -0.74 19.44 31.05
N ASP A 15 -1.95 18.89 31.18
CA ASP A 15 -2.49 18.44 32.46
C ASP A 15 -1.86 17.11 32.88
N ILE A 16 -1.27 16.37 31.91
CA ILE A 16 -0.41 15.21 32.16
C ILE A 16 0.99 15.69 32.56
N THR A 17 1.23 15.81 33.86
CA THR A 17 2.51 16.29 34.41
C THR A 17 3.45 15.18 34.90
N ASP A 18 2.91 13.98 35.13
CA ASP A 18 3.66 12.80 35.55
C ASP A 18 3.45 11.65 34.55
N VAL A 19 4.50 11.32 33.80
CA VAL A 19 4.47 10.29 32.75
C VAL A 19 4.43 8.88 33.34
N ASP A 20 5.01 8.68 34.53
CA ASP A 20 5.02 7.37 35.19
C ASP A 20 3.61 7.08 35.74
N GLU A 21 2.97 8.05 36.39
CA GLU A 21 1.57 7.93 36.83
C GLU A 21 0.60 7.68 35.66
N MET A 22 0.81 8.39 34.55
CA MET A 22 0.04 8.17 33.32
C MET A 22 0.21 6.75 32.77
N ASN A 23 1.45 6.25 32.73
CA ASN A 23 1.73 4.91 32.25
C ASN A 23 1.16 3.83 33.17
N ASP A 24 1.20 4.04 34.49
CA ASP A 24 0.58 3.16 35.47
C ASP A 24 -0.95 3.15 35.29
N PHE A 25 -1.59 4.31 35.09
CA PHE A 25 -3.01 4.40 34.77
C PHE A 25 -3.36 3.61 33.51
N LEU A 26 -2.62 3.82 32.42
CA LEU A 26 -2.82 3.15 31.13
C LEU A 26 -2.63 1.63 31.22
N SER A 27 -1.82 1.12 32.16
CA SER A 27 -1.62 -0.32 32.36
C SER A 27 -2.89 -1.07 32.80
N ASN A 28 -3.88 -0.36 33.33
CA ASN A 28 -5.15 -0.94 33.79
C ASN A 28 -6.13 -1.26 32.64
N PHE A 29 -5.77 -0.92 31.41
CA PHE A 29 -6.62 -1.12 30.25
C PHE A 29 -6.08 -2.21 29.33
N THR A 30 -7.00 -2.89 28.67
CA THR A 30 -6.70 -3.68 27.48
C THR A 30 -7.20 -2.92 26.25
N MET A 31 -6.29 -2.62 25.33
CA MET A 31 -6.60 -2.03 24.03
C MET A 31 -6.55 -3.11 22.95
N THR A 32 -7.62 -3.23 22.17
CA THR A 32 -7.68 -4.02 20.94
C THR A 32 -7.82 -3.08 19.75
N VAL A 33 -7.07 -3.34 18.69
CA VAL A 33 -7.14 -2.59 17.44
C VAL A 33 -7.40 -3.57 16.30
N GLU A 34 -8.45 -3.32 15.54
CA GLU A 34 -8.92 -4.20 14.48
C GLU A 34 -9.04 -3.45 13.14
N GLN A 35 -8.80 -4.15 12.04
CA GLN A 35 -9.06 -3.68 10.69
C GLN A 35 -9.99 -4.68 10.00
N GLY A 36 -11.29 -4.38 10.00
CA GLY A 36 -12.30 -5.40 9.65
C GLY A 36 -12.24 -6.55 10.65
N ASP A 37 -12.15 -7.79 10.17
CA ASP A 37 -12.11 -8.99 11.01
C ASP A 37 -10.70 -9.35 11.51
N LYS A 38 -9.69 -8.51 11.23
CA LYS A 38 -8.30 -8.76 11.60
C LYS A 38 -7.90 -7.92 12.81
N VAL A 39 -7.57 -8.59 13.91
CA VAL A 39 -6.87 -7.97 15.05
C VAL A 39 -5.44 -7.62 14.63
N ILE A 40 -5.08 -6.34 14.70
CA ILE A 40 -3.74 -5.82 14.40
C ILE A 40 -2.93 -5.50 15.66
N PHE A 41 -3.59 -5.37 16.81
CA PHE A 41 -2.97 -5.22 18.11
C PHE A 41 -3.93 -5.65 19.24
N GLU A 42 -3.39 -6.25 20.29
CA GLU A 42 -4.06 -6.55 21.56
C GLU A 42 -3.03 -6.46 22.69
N GLY A 43 -3.30 -5.66 23.72
CA GLY A 43 -2.40 -5.48 24.87
C GLY A 43 -2.66 -4.18 25.64
N ALA A 44 -1.79 -3.86 26.60
CA ALA A 44 -1.91 -2.61 27.37
C ALA A 44 -1.51 -1.38 26.51
N PRO A 45 -2.21 -0.24 26.61
CA PRO A 45 -1.91 0.97 25.84
C PRO A 45 -0.54 1.61 26.09
N ASN A 46 0.09 1.36 27.25
CA ASN A 46 1.45 1.83 27.57
C ASN A 46 2.56 0.89 27.06
N GLU A 47 2.24 -0.37 26.75
CA GLU A 47 3.20 -1.38 26.27
C GLU A 47 3.35 -1.39 24.75
N VAL A 48 2.71 -0.46 24.03
CA VAL A 48 2.57 -0.51 22.57
C VAL A 48 3.84 -0.02 21.87
N GLY A 49 4.95 -0.69 22.15
CA GLY A 49 6.23 -0.50 21.47
C GLY A 49 6.24 -1.10 20.07
N THR A 50 5.22 -1.86 19.65
CA THR A 50 5.10 -2.24 18.24
C THR A 50 3.77 -2.89 17.89
N PHE A 51 3.14 -2.36 16.84
CA PHE A 51 2.27 -3.17 15.98
C PHE A 51 3.15 -4.25 15.30
N GLY A 52 3.50 -5.34 15.98
CA GLY A 52 4.19 -6.52 15.43
C GLY A 52 5.70 -6.42 15.15
N GLY A 53 6.48 -5.74 15.98
CA GLY A 53 7.95 -5.57 15.87
C GLY A 53 8.46 -4.72 14.68
N THR A 54 7.71 -4.69 13.58
CA THR A 54 8.17 -4.18 12.26
C THR A 54 7.17 -3.21 11.61
N GLY A 55 6.10 -2.87 12.33
CA GLY A 55 4.95 -2.14 11.78
C GLY A 55 3.95 -3.11 11.15
N CYS A 56 2.68 -2.69 11.13
CA CYS A 56 1.60 -3.44 10.51
C CYS A 56 1.22 -2.77 9.18
N LEU A 57 1.34 -3.50 8.07
CA LEU A 57 0.85 -3.02 6.78
C LEU A 57 -0.68 -2.99 6.80
N LEU A 58 -1.24 -1.79 6.70
CA LEU A 58 -2.70 -1.56 6.66
C LEU A 58 -3.28 -1.75 5.24
N GLY A 59 -2.43 -1.90 4.23
CA GLY A 59 -2.84 -2.17 2.85
C GLY A 59 -2.24 -1.19 1.84
N THR A 60 -2.72 -1.31 0.60
CA THR A 60 -2.39 -0.39 -0.50
C THR A 60 -3.66 0.35 -0.90
N PHE A 61 -3.59 1.67 -0.94
CA PHE A 61 -4.75 2.53 -1.19
C PHE A 61 -4.54 3.33 -2.47
N ARG A 62 -5.57 3.43 -3.31
CA ARG A 62 -5.63 4.42 -4.39
C ARG A 62 -6.06 5.78 -3.83
N LYS A 63 -5.90 6.83 -4.64
CA LYS A 63 -6.38 8.17 -4.29
C LYS A 63 -7.88 8.12 -3.98
N GLY A 64 -8.23 8.52 -2.76
CA GLY A 64 -9.62 8.54 -2.27
C GLY A 64 -10.08 7.24 -1.60
N GLU A 65 -9.26 6.19 -1.60
CA GLU A 65 -9.52 5.00 -0.78
C GLU A 65 -8.97 5.18 0.63
N GLY A 66 -9.52 4.42 1.57
CA GLY A 66 -9.10 4.40 2.96
C GLY A 66 -9.49 3.10 3.64
N THR A 67 -9.20 3.00 4.93
CA THR A 67 -9.60 1.88 5.77
C THR A 67 -10.07 2.41 7.12
N THR A 68 -10.79 1.58 7.87
CA THR A 68 -11.25 1.88 9.21
C THR A 68 -10.51 0.99 10.19
N LEU A 69 -9.98 1.60 11.24
CA LEU A 69 -9.48 0.89 12.40
C LEU A 69 -10.52 1.02 13.52
N THR A 70 -10.95 -0.12 14.04
CA THR A 70 -11.80 -0.18 15.23
C THR A 70 -10.88 -0.29 16.43
N VAL A 71 -10.97 0.68 17.34
CA VAL A 71 -10.21 0.67 18.59
C VAL A 71 -11.18 0.42 19.74
N THR A 72 -10.92 -0.64 20.49
CA THR A 72 -11.68 -0.98 21.68
C THR A 72 -10.78 -0.87 22.89
N LEU A 73 -11.19 -0.07 23.87
CA LEU A 73 -10.52 0.06 25.14
C LEU A 73 -11.40 -0.56 26.22
N THR A 74 -10.88 -1.57 26.90
CA THR A 74 -11.57 -2.28 27.98
C THR A 74 -10.83 -2.02 29.27
N MET A 75 -11.51 -1.43 30.25
CA MET A 75 -11.00 -1.29 31.61
C MET A 75 -11.53 -2.46 32.45
N ASP A 76 -10.69 -3.05 33.30
CA ASP A 76 -11.17 -4.03 34.28
C ASP A 76 -12.00 -3.31 35.37
N ILE A 77 -13.15 -3.90 35.72
CA ILE A 77 -14.11 -3.39 36.71
C ILE A 77 -13.53 -3.36 38.14
N HIS A 78 -12.35 -3.92 38.36
CA HIS A 78 -11.63 -3.82 39.62
C HIS A 78 -10.87 -2.49 39.82
N ALA A 79 -10.89 -1.59 38.85
CA ALA A 79 -10.41 -0.22 39.03
C ALA A 79 -11.29 0.49 40.07
N ASP A 80 -10.73 0.76 41.25
CA ASP A 80 -11.40 1.54 42.27
C ASP A 80 -11.46 3.04 41.88
N ASN A 81 -11.99 3.89 42.76
CA ASN A 81 -12.14 5.31 42.47
C ASN A 81 -10.80 6.08 42.43
N SER A 82 -9.64 5.42 42.58
CA SER A 82 -8.32 6.06 42.42
C SER A 82 -8.02 6.44 40.97
N ALA A 83 -8.60 5.72 40.01
CA ALA A 83 -8.51 6.01 38.58
C ALA A 83 -9.40 7.20 38.15
N ALA A 84 -10.23 7.74 39.04
CA ALA A 84 -11.12 8.84 38.72
C ALA A 84 -10.33 10.14 38.49
N ASN A 85 -10.61 10.80 37.37
CA ASN A 85 -9.91 12.02 36.90
C ASN A 85 -8.44 11.81 36.52
N GLN A 86 -7.99 10.56 36.37
CA GLN A 86 -6.71 10.29 35.71
C GLN A 86 -6.88 10.32 34.20
N GLU A 87 -5.84 10.81 33.52
CA GLU A 87 -5.80 10.97 32.08
C GLU A 87 -4.60 10.21 31.51
N GLY A 88 -4.75 9.71 30.29
CA GLY A 88 -3.71 8.95 29.61
C GLY A 88 -3.72 9.23 28.12
N GLU A 89 -2.53 9.38 27.54
CA GLU A 89 -2.32 9.67 26.12
C GLU A 89 -1.62 8.50 25.43
N VAL A 90 -2.01 8.21 24.19
CA VAL A 90 -1.36 7.19 23.34
C VAL A 90 -1.21 7.76 21.95
N ASP A 91 0.04 7.87 21.48
CA ASP A 91 0.35 8.37 20.16
C ASP A 91 0.39 7.29 19.09
N TRP A 92 -0.11 7.62 17.89
CA TRP A 92 -0.17 6.71 16.75
C TRP A 92 0.56 7.31 15.55
N LYS A 93 1.53 6.56 15.01
CA LYS A 93 2.29 6.91 13.81
C LYS A 93 1.90 6.05 12.62
N PHE A 94 1.40 6.68 11.57
CA PHE A 94 1.14 6.08 10.27
C PHE A 94 2.23 6.47 9.29
N ILE A 95 2.69 5.50 8.49
CA ILE A 95 3.68 5.73 7.43
C ILE A 95 3.05 5.30 6.12
N THR A 96 3.18 6.16 5.10
CA THR A 96 2.67 5.91 3.75
C THR A 96 3.83 6.01 2.77
N GLU A 97 3.92 5.05 1.87
CA GLU A 97 4.85 5.07 0.74
C GLU A 97 4.04 5.17 -0.56
N GLU A 98 4.36 6.17 -1.40
CA GLU A 98 3.71 6.35 -2.70
C GLU A 98 4.55 5.69 -3.79
N TYR A 99 3.90 4.90 -4.65
CA TYR A 99 4.50 4.37 -5.87
C TYR A 99 3.68 4.80 -7.08
N THR A 100 4.27 5.58 -7.98
CA THR A 100 3.72 5.78 -9.32
C THR A 100 3.90 4.49 -10.10
N SER A 101 2.81 3.77 -10.38
CA SER A 101 2.85 2.69 -11.36
C SER A 101 2.97 3.30 -12.75
N SER A 102 4.19 3.43 -13.26
CA SER A 102 4.47 3.74 -14.67
C SER A 102 4.16 2.51 -15.55
N LYS A 103 2.93 2.01 -15.45
CA LYS A 103 2.33 1.14 -16.45
C LYS A 103 1.19 1.89 -17.12
N ASP A 104 1.51 3.05 -17.67
CA ASP A 104 0.84 3.38 -18.93
C ASP A 104 1.39 2.35 -19.92
N PRO A 105 0.60 1.36 -20.40
CA PRO A 105 0.99 0.68 -21.62
C PRO A 105 1.21 1.82 -22.63
N LEU A 106 2.43 1.88 -23.19
CA LEU A 106 2.82 2.83 -24.24
C LEU A 106 1.57 3.24 -25.00
N ILE A 107 1.20 4.53 -24.96
CA ILE A 107 -0.01 5.04 -25.60
C ILE A 107 -0.15 4.30 -26.91
N GLN A 108 -1.18 3.46 -27.00
CA GLN A 108 -1.49 2.73 -28.21
C GLN A 108 -1.97 3.81 -29.17
N THR A 109 -1.01 4.49 -29.80
CA THR A 109 -1.27 5.32 -30.97
C THR A 109 -2.09 4.42 -31.87
N GLY A 110 -3.19 4.95 -32.40
CA GLY A 110 -4.07 4.22 -33.32
C GLY A 110 -3.39 3.82 -34.64
N GLN A 111 -2.10 3.47 -34.63
CA GLN A 111 -1.38 2.81 -35.69
C GLN A 111 -1.99 1.43 -35.90
N LEU A 112 -3.02 1.45 -36.74
CA LEU A 112 -3.64 0.29 -37.36
C LEU A 112 -2.53 -0.60 -37.95
N ASN A 113 -2.41 -1.86 -37.52
CA ASN A 113 -1.41 -2.82 -38.03
C ASN A 113 -1.72 -3.30 -39.47
N ARG A 114 -2.89 -2.94 -40.03
CA ARG A 114 -3.32 -3.35 -41.38
C ARG A 114 -2.35 -2.97 -42.51
N PRO A 115 -1.70 -1.78 -42.54
CA PRO A 115 -0.75 -1.42 -43.59
C PRO A 115 0.47 -2.35 -43.63
N ILE A 116 0.91 -2.88 -42.50
CA ILE A 116 2.10 -3.76 -42.43
C ILE A 116 1.84 -5.07 -43.17
N TRP A 117 0.67 -5.68 -42.96
CA TRP A 117 0.26 -6.90 -43.67
C TRP A 117 0.04 -6.65 -45.17
N VAL A 118 -0.57 -5.51 -45.53
CA VAL A 118 -0.79 -5.13 -46.92
C VAL A 118 0.54 -4.95 -47.67
N LEU A 119 1.50 -4.25 -47.06
CA LEU A 119 2.83 -4.06 -47.64
C LEU A 119 3.64 -5.37 -47.71
N GLY A 120 3.51 -6.24 -46.69
CA GLY A 120 4.15 -7.56 -46.69
C GLY A 120 3.65 -8.45 -47.84
N VAL A 121 2.34 -8.53 -48.05
CA VAL A 121 1.75 -9.30 -49.15
C VAL A 121 2.12 -8.70 -50.50
N ALA A 122 2.05 -7.38 -50.66
CA ALA A 122 2.44 -6.70 -51.90
C ALA A 122 3.92 -6.97 -52.25
N GLY A 123 4.81 -6.96 -51.25
CA GLY A 123 6.23 -7.30 -51.42
C GLY A 123 6.45 -8.71 -51.95
N LEU A 124 5.77 -9.71 -51.37
CA LEU A 124 5.88 -11.11 -51.83
C LEU A 124 5.39 -11.29 -53.27
N VAL A 125 4.33 -10.59 -53.68
CA VAL A 125 3.81 -10.62 -55.05
C VAL A 125 4.85 -10.08 -56.04
N LEU A 126 5.50 -8.96 -55.72
CA LEU A 126 6.54 -8.38 -56.58
C LEU A 126 7.75 -9.31 -56.75
N VAL A 127 8.17 -9.99 -55.68
CA VAL A 127 9.26 -10.97 -55.73
C VAL A 127 8.88 -12.15 -56.64
N ALA A 128 7.67 -12.70 -56.49
CA ALA A 128 7.20 -13.80 -57.33
C ALA A 128 7.14 -13.42 -58.83
N ILE A 129 6.64 -12.21 -59.13
CA ILE A 129 6.62 -11.68 -60.51
C ILE A 129 8.04 -11.57 -61.06
N GLY A 130 9.00 -11.06 -60.27
CA GLY A 130 10.40 -10.98 -60.66
C GLY A 130 11.00 -12.34 -61.03
N ILE A 131 10.75 -13.38 -60.21
CA ILE A 131 11.22 -14.74 -60.47
C ILE A 131 10.64 -15.28 -61.79
N VAL A 132 9.34 -15.11 -62.02
CA VAL A 132 8.68 -15.58 -63.26
C VAL A 132 9.25 -14.88 -64.50
N LEU A 133 9.47 -13.57 -64.44
CA LEU A 133 10.02 -12.81 -65.58
C LEU A 133 11.46 -13.24 -65.91
N VAL A 134 12.29 -13.51 -64.89
CA VAL A 134 13.66 -14.01 -65.09
C VAL A 134 13.65 -15.41 -65.69
N ALA A 135 12.79 -16.31 -65.20
CA ALA A 135 12.64 -17.65 -65.76
C ALA A 135 12.22 -17.60 -67.24
N LYS A 136 11.18 -16.82 -67.58
CA LYS A 136 10.73 -16.66 -68.98
C LYS A 136 11.79 -16.00 -69.88
N LYS A 137 12.61 -15.11 -69.35
CA LYS A 137 13.73 -14.51 -70.09
C LYS A 137 14.85 -15.52 -70.37
N LYS A 138 15.09 -16.47 -69.47
CA LYS A 138 16.08 -17.54 -69.64
C LYS A 138 15.65 -18.53 -70.72
N GLU A 139 14.37 -18.94 -70.71
CA GLU A 139 13.79 -19.80 -71.76
C GLU A 139 13.93 -19.20 -73.17
N ARG A 140 13.66 -17.89 -73.32
CA ARG A 140 13.78 -17.19 -74.62
C ARG A 140 15.21 -17.01 -75.13
N LYS A 141 16.22 -17.14 -74.26
CA LYS A 141 17.63 -17.06 -74.64
C LYS A 141 18.24 -18.42 -74.95
N ASN A 142 17.56 -19.49 -74.53
CA ASN A 142 17.99 -20.88 -74.72
C ASN A 142 17.24 -21.58 -75.88
N ALA A 143 16.39 -20.84 -76.61
CA ALA A 143 15.70 -21.23 -77.83
C ALA A 143 16.24 -20.42 -79.01
#